data_AF-A0A4E0RUQ6-F1
#
_entry.id   AF-A0A4E0RUQ6-F1
#
_cell.length_a   1.000
_cell.length_b   1.000
_cell.length_c   1.000
_cell.angle_alpha   90.00
_cell.angle_beta   90.00
_cell.angle_gamma   90.00
#
_symmetry.space_group_name_H-M   'P 1'
#
loop_
_entity.id
_entity.type
_entity.pdbx_description
1 polymer ?
#
loop_
_entity_poly.entity_id
_entity_poly.type
_entity_poly.pdbx_seq_one_letter_code
_entity_poly.pdbx_strand_id
1 'polypeptide(L)'
;MLEHILPRHLEILYKINYDFLELIKKRFPQDKDRLRRMSMIEESPVKAVNTAILCLVGSHSVNGVSAIHSNIIKTDTFKDFADLWPHKFQNKTNGITPRRWLLLCNRKLASLISTKLDDEWVTELSKLAELKREADSKDFLQKALQVKAFNKRRLAQLIKEEFGIDVDPKSLFDVQVCAPQT
;
A
#
# COMPACT_ATOMS: atom_id res chain seq x y z
N MET A 1 -14.87 26.11 8.33
CA MET A 1 -13.74 25.53 9.10
C MET A 1 -12.39 26.06 8.62
N LEU A 2 -11.95 25.73 7.39
CA LEU A 2 -10.66 26.19 6.84
C LEU A 2 -10.49 27.71 6.85
N GLU A 3 -11.55 28.45 6.50
CA GLU A 3 -11.54 29.92 6.52
C GLU A 3 -11.26 30.50 7.91
N HIS A 4 -11.76 29.88 8.97
CA HIS A 4 -11.56 30.36 10.34
C HIS A 4 -10.20 29.97 10.92
N ILE A 5 -9.69 28.78 10.57
CA ILE A 5 -8.46 28.24 11.16
C ILE A 5 -7.23 28.64 10.34
N LEU A 6 -7.35 28.66 9.00
CA LEU A 6 -6.24 28.86 8.06
C LEU A 6 -6.63 29.82 6.92
N PRO A 7 -7.04 31.08 7.22
CA PRO A 7 -7.54 32.02 6.22
C PRO A 7 -6.54 32.27 5.08
N ARG A 8 -5.25 32.43 5.41
CA ARG A 8 -4.20 32.65 4.40
C ARG A 8 -3.98 31.43 3.49
N HIS A 9 -4.12 30.22 4.01
CA HIS A 9 -3.99 29.01 3.18
C HIS A 9 -5.17 28.91 2.21
N LEU A 10 -6.36 29.29 2.65
CA LEU A 10 -7.54 29.33 1.79
C LEU A 10 -7.37 30.30 0.62
N GLU A 11 -6.82 31.49 0.85
CA GLU A 11 -6.49 32.44 -0.23
C GLU A 11 -5.51 31.85 -1.25
N ILE A 12 -4.45 31.19 -0.76
CA ILE A 12 -3.46 30.54 -1.63
C ILE A 12 -4.12 29.41 -2.44
N LEU A 13 -4.97 28.60 -1.81
CA LEU A 13 -5.69 27.52 -2.48
C LEU A 13 -6.60 28.05 -3.59
N TYR A 14 -7.32 29.14 -3.35
CA TYR A 14 -8.13 29.77 -4.41
C TYR A 14 -7.27 30.30 -5.55
N LYS A 15 -6.10 30.89 -5.25
CA LYS A 15 -5.18 31.34 -6.30
C LYS A 15 -4.63 30.18 -7.13
N ILE A 16 -4.22 29.09 -6.49
CA ILE A 16 -3.75 27.88 -7.17
C ILE A 16 -4.86 27.30 -8.05
N ASN A 17 -6.08 27.17 -7.52
CA ASN A 17 -7.22 26.66 -8.27
C ASN A 17 -7.55 27.55 -9.47
N TYR A 18 -7.50 28.89 -9.30
CA TYR A 18 -7.72 29.83 -10.39
C TYR A 18 -6.69 29.64 -11.52
N ASP A 19 -5.40 29.66 -11.20
CA ASP A 19 -4.33 29.50 -12.20
C ASP A 19 -4.41 28.14 -12.89
N PHE A 20 -4.75 27.09 -12.13
CA PHE A 20 -4.93 25.75 -12.67
C PHE A 20 -6.11 25.67 -13.64
N LEU A 21 -7.27 26.23 -13.28
CA LEU A 21 -8.44 26.23 -14.16
C LEU A 21 -8.21 27.05 -15.44
N GLU A 22 -7.43 28.14 -15.38
CA GLU A 22 -7.02 28.89 -16.57
C GLU A 22 -6.14 28.03 -17.51
N LEU A 23 -5.25 27.19 -16.96
CA LEU A 23 -4.50 26.22 -17.74
C LEU A 23 -5.45 25.20 -18.41
N ILE A 24 -6.43 24.66 -17.68
CA ILE A 24 -7.40 23.70 -18.23
C ILE A 24 -8.22 24.32 -19.36
N LYS A 25 -8.73 25.55 -19.20
CA LYS A 25 -9.47 26.27 -20.25
C LYS A 25 -8.67 26.40 -21.54
N LYS A 26 -7.38 26.70 -21.43
CA LYS A 26 -6.48 26.83 -22.60
C LYS A 26 -6.19 25.49 -23.26
N ARG A 27 -6.04 24.43 -22.47
CA ARG A 27 -5.69 23.09 -22.98
C ARG A 27 -6.89 22.33 -23.55
N PHE A 28 -8.07 22.52 -22.99
CA PHE A 28 -9.30 21.79 -23.33
C PHE A 28 -10.49 22.74 -23.52
N PRO A 29 -10.45 23.64 -24.53
CA PRO A 29 -11.46 24.70 -24.70
C PRO A 29 -12.88 24.17 -24.98
N GLN A 30 -13.01 22.94 -25.46
CA GLN A 30 -14.29 22.32 -25.83
C GLN A 30 -14.94 21.49 -24.71
N ASP A 31 -14.21 21.16 -23.64
CA ASP A 31 -14.70 20.33 -22.52
C ASP A 31 -14.94 21.21 -21.29
N LYS A 32 -16.07 21.94 -21.30
CA LYS A 32 -16.43 22.87 -20.21
C LYS A 32 -16.65 22.14 -18.88
N ASP A 33 -17.16 20.91 -18.92
CA ASP A 33 -17.42 20.11 -17.72
C ASP A 33 -16.14 19.64 -17.03
N ARG A 34 -15.03 19.50 -17.76
CA ARG A 34 -13.71 19.20 -17.19
C ARG A 34 -13.27 20.20 -16.13
N LEU A 35 -13.63 21.48 -16.28
CA LEU A 35 -13.32 22.51 -15.28
C LEU A 35 -13.96 22.18 -13.93
N ARG A 36 -15.20 21.70 -13.95
CA ARG A 36 -15.91 21.28 -12.74
C ARG A 36 -15.27 20.02 -12.14
N ARG A 37 -14.97 19.01 -12.96
CA ARG A 37 -14.40 17.74 -12.49
C ARG A 37 -12.97 17.87 -11.95
N MET A 38 -12.21 18.84 -12.44
CA MET A 38 -10.81 19.05 -12.04
C MET A 38 -10.64 20.17 -11.01
N SER A 39 -11.70 20.84 -10.57
CA SER A 39 -11.54 21.93 -9.59
C SER A 39 -11.15 21.38 -8.21
N MET A 40 -10.25 22.09 -7.52
CA MET A 40 -9.93 21.82 -6.11
C MET A 40 -11.09 22.16 -5.17
N ILE A 41 -12.09 22.90 -5.64
CA ILE A 41 -13.19 23.40 -4.84
C ILE A 41 -14.46 22.66 -5.24
N GLU A 42 -15.05 21.95 -4.29
CA GLU A 42 -16.34 21.31 -4.44
C GLU A 42 -17.40 22.27 -3.92
N GLU A 43 -18.36 22.66 -4.77
CA GLU A 43 -19.34 23.71 -4.44
C GLU A 43 -20.61 23.17 -3.74
N SER A 44 -20.85 21.84 -3.74
CA SER A 44 -22.09 21.24 -3.24
C SER A 44 -21.83 19.89 -2.56
N PRO A 45 -22.57 19.54 -1.49
CA PRO A 45 -23.64 20.32 -0.83
C PRO A 45 -23.10 21.40 0.14
N VAL A 46 -21.85 21.28 0.56
CA VAL A 46 -21.14 22.28 1.36
C VAL A 46 -19.79 22.51 0.70
N LYS A 47 -19.38 23.78 0.64
CA LYS A 47 -18.12 24.14 0.02
C LYS A 47 -16.94 23.44 0.71
N ALA A 48 -16.22 22.62 -0.05
CA ALA A 48 -15.11 21.83 0.45
C ALA A 48 -13.89 21.94 -0.47
N VAL A 49 -12.71 21.68 0.09
CA VAL A 49 -11.47 21.57 -0.69
C VAL A 49 -11.20 20.09 -0.93
N ASN A 50 -11.13 19.69 -2.20
CA ASN A 50 -10.68 18.36 -2.58
C ASN A 50 -9.15 18.29 -2.45
N THR A 51 -8.70 17.73 -1.33
CA THR A 51 -7.28 17.61 -1.00
C THR A 51 -6.53 16.67 -1.95
N ALA A 52 -7.20 15.67 -2.53
CA ALA A 52 -6.59 14.79 -3.52
C ALA A 52 -6.23 15.56 -4.80
N ILE A 53 -7.14 16.40 -5.30
CA ILE A 53 -6.88 17.27 -6.45
C ILE A 53 -5.78 18.29 -6.15
N LEU A 54 -5.80 18.89 -4.95
CA LEU A 54 -4.71 19.76 -4.50
C LEU A 54 -3.35 19.05 -4.57
N CYS A 55 -3.25 17.83 -4.02
CA CYS A 55 -2.02 17.04 -4.05
C CYS A 55 -1.59 16.70 -5.49
N LEU A 56 -2.53 16.37 -6.37
CA LEU A 56 -2.25 16.07 -7.79
C LEU A 56 -1.65 17.27 -8.54
N VAL A 57 -2.22 18.45 -8.31
CA VAL A 57 -1.75 19.69 -8.95
C VAL A 57 -0.40 20.11 -8.36
N GLY A 58 -0.26 20.07 -7.03
CA GLY A 58 0.95 20.48 -6.32
C GLY A 58 2.14 19.51 -6.39
N SER A 59 1.92 18.26 -6.80
CA SER A 59 2.97 17.23 -6.84
C SER A 59 3.54 17.03 -8.24
N HIS A 60 4.84 16.73 -8.30
CA HIS A 60 5.53 16.34 -9.54
C HIS A 60 5.34 14.84 -9.87
N SER A 61 4.99 14.01 -8.89
CA SER A 61 4.75 12.58 -9.03
C SER A 61 3.57 12.16 -8.15
N VAL A 62 2.75 11.23 -8.64
CA VAL A 62 1.65 10.58 -7.92
C VAL A 62 1.72 9.08 -8.19
N ASN A 63 1.64 8.25 -7.14
CA ASN A 63 1.77 6.80 -7.29
C ASN A 63 0.58 6.04 -6.72
N GLY A 64 0.15 5.01 -7.45
CA GLY A 64 -0.63 3.94 -6.85
C GLY A 64 0.26 2.95 -6.10
N VAL A 65 -0.37 2.13 -5.25
CA VAL A 65 0.30 1.18 -4.34
C VAL A 65 0.28 -0.28 -4.85
N SER A 66 -0.36 -0.51 -5.99
CA SER A 66 -0.34 -1.77 -6.75
C SER A 66 -0.56 -1.47 -8.23
N ALA A 67 -0.20 -2.41 -9.11
CA ALA A 67 -0.34 -2.22 -10.55
C ALA A 67 -1.80 -1.98 -10.96
N ILE A 68 -2.73 -2.78 -10.42
CA ILE A 68 -4.16 -2.65 -10.69
C ILE A 68 -4.69 -1.31 -10.17
N HIS A 69 -4.34 -0.96 -8.93
CA HIS A 69 -4.77 0.31 -8.33
C HIS A 69 -4.23 1.51 -9.12
N SER A 70 -2.97 1.47 -9.52
CA SER A 70 -2.36 2.51 -10.36
C SER A 70 -3.05 2.63 -11.73
N ASN A 71 -3.52 1.52 -12.29
CA ASN A 71 -4.28 1.53 -13.54
C ASN A 71 -5.64 2.21 -13.35
N ILE A 72 -6.40 1.84 -12.33
CA ILE A 72 -7.71 2.46 -12.00
C ILE A 72 -7.57 3.97 -11.79
N ILE A 73 -6.55 4.40 -11.05
CA ILE A 73 -6.20 5.82 -10.85
C ILE A 73 -6.04 6.53 -12.20
N LYS A 74 -5.33 5.92 -13.15
CA LYS A 74 -5.05 6.52 -14.46
C LYS A 74 -6.23 6.48 -15.42
N THR A 75 -7.01 5.40 -15.43
CA THR A 75 -8.04 5.18 -16.45
C THR A 75 -9.42 5.68 -16.04
N ASP A 76 -9.67 5.78 -14.74
CA ASP A 76 -10.98 6.10 -14.19
C ASP A 76 -10.91 7.29 -13.23
N THR A 77 -10.44 7.08 -12.00
CA THR A 77 -10.55 8.05 -10.89
C THR A 77 -9.94 9.42 -11.20
N PHE A 78 -8.75 9.45 -11.82
CA PHE A 78 -8.05 10.68 -12.17
C PHE A 78 -7.73 10.74 -13.67
N LYS A 79 -8.59 10.17 -14.50
CA LYS A 79 -8.42 10.13 -15.95
C LYS A 79 -8.13 11.50 -16.54
N ASP A 80 -8.87 12.53 -16.14
CA ASP A 80 -8.70 13.88 -16.68
C ASP A 80 -7.31 14.47 -16.34
N PHE A 81 -6.73 14.10 -15.19
CA PHE A 81 -5.38 14.49 -14.81
C PHE A 81 -4.32 13.66 -15.51
N ALA A 82 -4.58 12.37 -15.78
CA ALA A 82 -3.71 11.52 -16.57
C ALA A 82 -3.66 11.97 -18.04
N ASP A 83 -4.77 12.46 -18.60
CA ASP A 83 -4.83 13.06 -19.93
C ASP A 83 -3.98 14.35 -20.00
N LEU A 84 -3.96 15.15 -18.92
CA LEU A 84 -3.19 16.39 -18.83
C LEU A 84 -1.70 16.15 -18.58
N TRP A 85 -1.37 15.30 -17.62
CA TRP A 85 -0.01 15.04 -17.14
C TRP A 85 0.26 13.54 -16.99
N PRO A 86 0.35 12.79 -18.10
CA PRO A 86 0.53 11.34 -18.05
C PRO A 86 1.82 10.93 -17.32
N HIS A 87 2.86 11.76 -17.42
CA HIS A 87 4.17 11.53 -16.80
C HIS A 87 4.17 11.60 -15.27
N LYS A 88 3.19 12.25 -14.63
CA LYS A 88 3.10 12.34 -13.16
C LYS A 88 2.76 11.00 -12.52
N PHE A 89 2.05 10.12 -13.24
CA PHE A 89 1.45 8.93 -12.64
C PHE A 89 2.37 7.70 -12.73
N GLN A 90 2.78 7.21 -11.56
CA GLN A 90 3.69 6.09 -11.39
C GLN A 90 3.03 4.93 -10.63
N ASN A 91 3.69 3.77 -10.59
CA ASN A 91 3.32 2.66 -9.71
C ASN A 91 4.48 2.37 -8.76
N LYS A 92 4.17 2.26 -7.46
CA LYS A 92 5.10 1.80 -6.44
C LYS A 92 4.40 0.74 -5.62
N THR A 93 4.58 -0.52 -6.00
CA THR A 93 3.95 -1.65 -5.30
C THR A 93 4.43 -1.70 -3.85
N ASN A 94 3.50 -1.83 -2.91
CA ASN A 94 3.83 -1.93 -1.49
C ASN A 94 4.77 -3.11 -1.20
N GLY A 95 5.63 -2.92 -0.21
CA GLY A 95 6.51 -3.96 0.31
C GLY A 95 6.43 -4.05 1.83
N ILE A 96 6.87 -5.17 2.38
CA ILE A 96 7.06 -5.36 3.81
C ILE A 96 8.55 -5.56 4.09
N THR A 97 9.03 -5.04 5.23
CA THR A 97 10.44 -5.22 5.61
C THR A 97 10.69 -6.66 6.08
N PRO A 98 11.62 -7.42 5.49
CA PRO A 98 11.91 -8.79 5.89
C PRO A 98 12.57 -8.87 7.28
N ARG A 99 13.13 -7.75 7.77
CA ARG A 99 13.73 -7.66 9.11
C ARG A 99 12.68 -7.93 10.19
N ARG A 100 11.53 -7.26 10.12
CA ARG A 100 10.44 -7.46 11.10
C ARG A 100 9.60 -8.69 10.77
N TRP A 101 9.24 -8.85 9.50
CA TRP A 101 8.24 -9.83 9.05
C TRP A 101 8.80 -11.23 8.73
N LEU A 102 10.10 -11.45 8.89
CA LEU A 102 10.71 -12.77 8.76
C LEU A 102 11.82 -13.01 9.79
N LEU A 103 12.86 -12.18 9.78
CA LEU A 103 14.02 -12.37 10.66
C LEU A 103 13.66 -12.27 12.15
N LEU A 104 12.92 -11.23 12.55
CA LEU A 104 12.55 -11.00 13.95
C LEU A 104 11.42 -11.94 14.40
N CYS A 105 10.30 -11.99 13.66
CA CYS A 105 9.12 -12.72 14.09
C CYS A 105 9.25 -14.25 13.95
N ASN A 106 10.15 -14.74 13.08
CA ASN A 106 10.29 -16.15 12.77
C ASN A 106 11.77 -16.58 12.68
N ARG A 107 12.52 -16.35 13.77
CA ARG A 107 13.96 -16.65 13.88
C ARG A 107 14.34 -18.08 13.47
N LYS A 108 13.50 -19.08 13.76
CA LYS A 108 13.77 -20.48 13.39
C LYS A 108 13.68 -20.70 11.88
N LEU A 109 12.71 -20.09 11.20
CA LEU A 109 12.64 -20.14 9.74
C LEU A 109 13.78 -19.36 9.11
N ALA A 110 14.08 -18.17 9.64
CA ALA A 110 15.21 -17.37 9.16
C ALA A 110 16.54 -18.14 9.27
N SER A 111 16.79 -18.80 10.41
CA SER A 111 17.98 -19.64 10.59
C SER A 111 18.02 -20.82 9.62
N LEU A 112 16.87 -21.47 9.35
CA LEU A 112 16.80 -22.55 8.35
C LEU A 112 17.13 -22.02 6.94
N ILE A 113 16.63 -20.83 6.57
CA ILE A 113 16.96 -20.18 5.29
C ILE A 113 18.46 -19.89 5.20
N SER A 114 19.06 -19.34 6.27
CA SER A 114 20.51 -19.07 6.34
C SER A 114 21.39 -20.33 6.28
N THR A 115 20.84 -21.55 6.39
CA THR A 115 21.62 -22.78 6.11
C THR A 115 21.81 -23.06 4.62
N LYS A 116 21.01 -22.40 3.76
CA LYS A 116 21.00 -22.59 2.31
C LYS A 116 21.44 -21.34 1.54
N LEU A 117 21.28 -20.17 2.15
CA LEU A 117 21.62 -18.87 1.57
C LEU A 117 22.51 -18.10 2.54
N ASP A 118 23.39 -17.26 2.01
CA ASP A 118 24.17 -16.32 2.82
C ASP A 118 23.26 -15.27 3.47
N ASP A 119 23.66 -14.75 4.64
CA ASP A 119 22.87 -13.78 5.44
C ASP A 119 22.50 -12.47 4.70
N GLU A 120 23.10 -12.22 3.53
CA GLU A 120 22.71 -11.15 2.61
C GLU A 120 21.25 -11.23 2.14
N TRP A 121 20.59 -12.39 2.23
CA TRP A 121 19.16 -12.51 1.87
C TRP A 121 18.26 -11.59 2.72
N VAL A 122 18.70 -11.18 3.92
CA VAL A 122 17.97 -10.25 4.80
C VAL A 122 17.86 -8.85 4.19
N THR A 123 18.90 -8.40 3.50
CA THR A 123 18.96 -7.10 2.83
C THR A 123 18.53 -7.19 1.36
N GLU A 124 18.75 -8.34 0.72
CA GLU A 124 18.41 -8.62 -0.67
C GLU A 124 17.42 -9.80 -0.79
N LEU A 125 16.12 -9.51 -0.65
CA LEU A 125 15.08 -10.54 -0.56
C LEU A 125 14.88 -11.36 -1.85
N SER A 126 15.36 -10.87 -3.00
CA SER A 126 15.32 -11.59 -4.28
C SER A 126 16.07 -12.92 -4.23
N LYS A 127 17.10 -13.05 -3.38
CA LYS A 127 17.87 -14.28 -3.17
C LYS A 127 17.01 -15.44 -2.68
N LEU A 128 15.86 -15.18 -2.03
CA LEU A 128 14.92 -16.23 -1.65
C LEU A 128 14.43 -17.08 -2.84
N ALA A 129 14.51 -16.58 -4.06
CA ALA A 129 14.18 -17.35 -5.27
C ALA A 129 15.06 -18.59 -5.44
N GLU A 130 16.28 -18.60 -4.91
CA GLU A 130 17.20 -19.74 -4.98
C GLU A 130 16.73 -20.94 -4.15
N LEU A 131 15.90 -20.71 -3.12
CA LEU A 131 15.28 -21.78 -2.33
C LEU A 131 14.38 -22.70 -3.16
N LYS A 132 13.99 -22.29 -4.39
CA LYS A 132 13.29 -23.19 -5.33
C LYS A 132 14.08 -24.47 -5.62
N ARG A 133 15.42 -24.45 -5.51
CA ARG A 133 16.27 -25.64 -5.66
C ARG A 133 16.04 -26.69 -4.56
N GLU A 134 15.54 -26.26 -3.41
CA GLU A 134 15.24 -27.13 -2.26
C GLU A 134 13.77 -27.59 -2.23
N ALA A 135 12.99 -27.30 -3.28
CA ALA A 135 11.56 -27.64 -3.32
C ALA A 135 11.28 -29.14 -3.17
N ASP A 136 12.17 -30.01 -3.68
CA ASP A 136 12.07 -31.48 -3.59
C ASP A 136 12.97 -32.10 -2.51
N SER A 137 13.67 -31.26 -1.74
CA SER A 137 14.60 -31.69 -0.70
C SER A 137 13.84 -32.17 0.53
N LYS A 138 13.71 -33.49 0.69
CA LYS A 138 12.97 -34.10 1.82
C LYS A 138 13.45 -33.61 3.19
N ASP A 139 14.76 -33.45 3.37
CA ASP A 139 15.36 -32.94 4.61
C ASP A 139 14.95 -31.48 4.88
N PHE A 140 15.06 -30.61 3.87
CA PHE A 140 14.70 -29.21 4.00
C PHE A 140 13.20 -29.04 4.28
N LEU A 141 12.36 -29.77 3.55
CA LEU A 141 10.90 -29.78 3.76
C LEU A 141 10.54 -30.28 5.17
N GLN A 142 11.15 -31.35 5.66
CA GLN A 142 10.92 -31.84 7.02
C GLN A 142 11.30 -30.80 8.08
N LYS A 143 12.45 -30.13 7.94
CA LYS A 143 12.87 -29.04 8.84
C LYS A 143 11.90 -27.87 8.78
N ALA A 144 11.44 -27.47 7.59
CA ALA A 144 10.46 -26.40 7.44
C ALA A 144 9.12 -26.74 8.12
N LEU A 145 8.65 -27.99 7.99
CA LEU A 145 7.45 -28.48 8.68
C LEU A 145 7.62 -28.46 10.21
N GLN A 146 8.79 -28.85 10.72
CA GLN A 146 9.09 -28.78 12.16
C GLN A 146 9.05 -27.34 12.67
N VAL A 147 9.60 -26.38 11.91
CA VAL A 147 9.53 -24.95 12.25
C VAL A 147 8.08 -24.47 12.28
N LYS A 148 7.25 -24.85 11.30
CA LYS A 148 5.82 -24.50 11.28
C LYS A 148 5.08 -25.09 12.48
N ALA A 149 5.29 -26.38 12.78
CA ALA A 149 4.67 -27.06 13.92
C ALA A 149 5.09 -26.44 15.28
N PHE A 150 6.35 -26.02 15.40
CA PHE A 150 6.81 -25.25 16.55
C PHE A 150 6.05 -23.92 16.70
N ASN A 151 5.94 -23.14 15.61
CA ASN A 151 5.23 -21.86 15.64
C ASN A 151 3.73 -22.01 15.97
N LYS A 152 3.06 -23.06 15.47
CA LYS A 152 1.66 -23.36 15.81
C LYS A 152 1.48 -23.70 17.28
N ARG A 153 2.36 -24.52 17.86
CA ARG A 153 2.33 -24.83 19.30
C ARG A 153 2.53 -23.58 20.15
N ARG A 154 3.48 -22.72 19.77
CA ARG A 154 3.72 -21.44 20.46
C ARG A 154 2.49 -20.52 20.40
N LEU A 155 1.82 -20.45 19.25
CA LEU A 155 0.60 -19.64 19.10
C LEU A 155 -0.57 -20.22 19.92
N ALA A 156 -0.77 -21.55 19.88
CA ALA A 156 -1.81 -22.21 20.69
C ALA A 156 -1.60 -21.98 22.19
N GLN A 157 -0.35 -22.04 22.65
CA GLN A 157 0.01 -21.72 24.04
C GLN A 157 -0.32 -20.27 24.39
N LEU A 158 0.07 -19.30 23.54
CA LEU A 158 -0.25 -17.89 23.76
C LEU A 158 -1.77 -17.65 23.83
N ILE A 159 -2.55 -18.28 22.95
CA ILE A 159 -4.02 -18.15 22.95
C ILE A 159 -4.61 -18.69 24.26
N LYS A 160 -4.09 -19.81 24.76
CA LYS A 160 -4.53 -20.39 26.03
C LYS A 160 -4.18 -19.49 27.22
N GLU A 161 -2.98 -18.93 27.23
CA GLU A 161 -2.50 -18.06 28.31
C GLU A 161 -3.27 -16.74 28.38
N GLU A 162 -3.50 -16.09 27.24
CA GLU A 162 -4.14 -14.76 27.18
C GLU A 162 -5.67 -14.82 27.20
N PHE A 163 -6.27 -15.87 26.62
CA PHE A 163 -7.72 -15.94 26.41
C PHE A 163 -8.39 -17.17 27.03
N GLY A 164 -7.62 -18.11 27.59
CA GLY A 164 -8.17 -19.34 28.18
C GLY A 164 -8.75 -20.32 27.16
N ILE A 165 -8.43 -20.16 25.86
CA ILE A 165 -8.99 -20.98 24.78
C ILE A 165 -7.98 -22.06 24.38
N ASP A 166 -8.41 -23.33 24.42
CA ASP A 166 -7.63 -24.46 23.92
C ASP A 166 -7.80 -24.62 22.40
N VAL A 167 -6.69 -24.53 21.66
CA VAL A 167 -6.65 -24.72 20.21
C VAL A 167 -5.75 -25.91 19.87
N ASP A 168 -6.24 -26.87 19.08
CA ASP A 168 -5.44 -28.02 18.65
C ASP A 168 -4.33 -27.61 17.66
N PRO A 169 -3.04 -27.70 18.01
CA PRO A 169 -1.94 -27.32 17.12
C PRO A 169 -1.77 -28.27 15.91
N LYS A 170 -2.48 -29.40 15.84
CA LYS A 170 -2.45 -30.32 14.69
C LYS A 170 -3.43 -29.91 13.58
N SER A 171 -4.47 -29.15 13.89
CA SER A 171 -5.49 -28.69 12.92
C SER A 171 -4.95 -27.67 11.91
N LEU A 172 -5.65 -27.40 10.81
CA LEU A 172 -5.31 -26.28 9.93
C LEU A 172 -5.59 -24.95 10.65
N PHE A 173 -4.62 -24.03 10.66
CA PHE A 173 -4.82 -22.68 11.21
C PHE A 173 -5.26 -21.77 10.08
N ASP A 174 -6.57 -21.54 9.99
CA ASP A 174 -7.17 -20.58 9.08
C ASP A 174 -7.25 -19.20 9.77
N VAL A 175 -6.68 -18.17 9.15
CA VAL A 175 -6.43 -16.87 9.81
C VAL A 175 -6.74 -15.73 8.86
N GLN A 176 -7.80 -14.98 9.19
CA GLN A 176 -8.12 -13.70 8.56
C GLN A 176 -8.02 -12.58 9.61
N VAL A 177 -6.95 -11.77 9.52
CA VAL A 177 -6.73 -10.62 10.41
C VAL A 177 -6.55 -9.37 9.56
N CYS A 178 -7.61 -8.58 9.47
CA CYS A 178 -7.63 -7.27 8.83
C CYS A 178 -8.62 -6.36 9.58
N ALA A 179 -8.48 -5.05 9.42
CA ALA A 179 -9.51 -4.14 9.89
C ALA A 179 -10.84 -4.43 9.15
N PRO A 180 -12.00 -4.29 9.82
CA PRO A 180 -13.28 -4.41 9.14
C PRO A 180 -13.33 -3.38 8.00
N GLN A 181 -13.72 -3.84 6.81
CA GLN A 181 -14.05 -2.93 5.71
C GLN A 181 -15.42 -2.35 6.04
N THR A 182 -15.44 -1.11 6.53
CA THR A 182 -16.67 -0.30 6.66
C THR A 182 -17.13 0.21 5.31
#